data_AF-A0A645F3W7-F1
#
_entry.id   AF-A0A645F3W7-F1
#
_cell.length_a   1.000
_cell.length_b   1.000
_cell.length_c   1.000
_cell.angle_alpha   90.00
_cell.angle_beta   90.00
_cell.angle_gamma   90.00
#
_symmetry.space_group_name_H-M   'P 1'
#
loop_
_entity.id
_entity.type
_entity.pdbx_description
1 polymer ?
#
loop_
_entity_poly.entity_id
_entity_poly.type
_entity_poly.pdbx_seq_one_letter_code
_entity_poly.pdbx_strand_id
1 'polypeptide(L)'
;MHIESDACVFNSVVTPPTCTEDGFTTFTCTECGYSYTDASVNALGHTEVIDPAVPATCTVTGLTSGKHCPVCKEVLIPRQVIPALGHLEGGWEVTVSPTNRKTGTQVKRCTRCGVIIEAIKIPVLSMVWPDNTACSFGLRFRDELPELTDKWYMYTPLDLTAEGILEVPLIASNRYRIGTTQVTVKNGQVSASYEVTADKVEVKEEFMTFLPGLEELVSVEPVALADRAVPFGTSVDIASLGKSGQALFFMRLVVTYDIYADGVQWWSMP
;
A
#
# COMPACT_ATOMS: atom_id res chain seq x y z
N MET A 1 42.72 -49.01 -75.27
CA MET A 1 43.55 -49.48 -74.14
C MET A 1 44.82 -48.66 -74.17
N HIS A 2 45.13 -47.92 -73.11
CA HIS A 2 46.42 -47.24 -73.03
C HIS A 2 47.53 -48.30 -72.95
N ILE A 3 48.62 -48.11 -73.68
CA ILE A 3 49.75 -49.05 -73.67
C ILE A 3 50.91 -48.26 -73.08
N GLU A 4 51.31 -48.65 -71.88
CA GLU A 4 52.47 -48.08 -71.20
C GLU A 4 53.73 -48.42 -72.00
N SER A 5 54.66 -47.47 -72.08
CA SER A 5 55.94 -47.63 -72.76
C SER A 5 57.08 -47.22 -71.84
N ASP A 6 58.31 -47.62 -72.15
CA ASP A 6 59.50 -47.29 -71.36
C ASP A 6 59.77 -45.77 -71.26
N ALA A 7 59.10 -44.95 -72.07
CA ALA A 7 59.17 -43.49 -72.01
C ALA A 7 58.21 -42.87 -70.97
N CYS A 8 57.29 -43.65 -70.38
CA CYS A 8 56.34 -43.12 -69.41
C CYS A 8 57.02 -42.86 -68.06
N VAL A 9 57.14 -41.59 -67.69
CA VAL A 9 57.59 -41.15 -66.36
C VAL A 9 56.38 -40.63 -65.59
N PHE A 10 56.11 -41.20 -64.41
CA PHE A 10 54.95 -40.86 -63.60
C PHE A 10 55.31 -39.94 -62.44
N ASN A 11 54.51 -38.88 -62.27
CA ASN A 11 54.44 -38.12 -61.02
C ASN A 11 53.25 -38.60 -60.20
N SER A 12 53.40 -38.63 -58.87
CA SER A 12 52.33 -39.00 -57.94
C SER A 12 51.89 -37.82 -57.08
N VAL A 13 50.59 -37.74 -56.82
CA VAL A 13 49.98 -36.77 -55.91
C VAL A 13 49.09 -37.53 -54.94
N VAL A 14 49.31 -37.33 -53.64
CA VAL A 14 48.52 -37.97 -52.58
C VAL A 14 47.33 -37.08 -52.22
N THR A 15 46.13 -37.63 -52.33
CA THR A 15 44.90 -37.07 -51.79
C THR A 15 44.60 -37.76 -50.46
N PRO A 16 44.72 -37.07 -49.31
CA PRO A 16 44.46 -37.70 -48.01
C PRO A 16 42.96 -38.02 -47.84
N PRO A 17 42.61 -39.06 -47.06
CA PRO A 17 41.22 -39.34 -46.73
C PRO A 17 40.59 -38.18 -45.92
N THR A 18 39.32 -37.94 -46.14
CA THR A 18 38.51 -37.00 -45.33
C THR A 18 37.62 -37.78 -44.37
N CYS A 19 36.71 -37.10 -43.66
CA CYS A 19 35.74 -37.80 -42.81
C CYS A 19 34.78 -38.71 -43.60
N THR A 20 34.50 -38.37 -44.87
CA THR A 20 33.47 -39.03 -45.68
C THR A 20 34.01 -39.64 -46.98
N GLU A 21 35.15 -39.16 -47.48
CA GLU A 21 35.74 -39.62 -48.73
C GLU A 21 37.06 -40.36 -48.46
N ASP A 22 37.25 -41.47 -49.17
CA ASP A 22 38.50 -42.21 -49.17
C ASP A 22 39.64 -41.36 -49.76
N GLY A 23 40.85 -41.57 -49.24
CA GLY A 23 42.07 -41.04 -49.81
C GLY A 23 42.64 -41.97 -50.87
N PHE A 24 43.47 -41.44 -51.75
CA PHE A 24 44.12 -42.20 -52.82
C PHE A 24 45.35 -41.47 -53.35
N THR A 25 46.22 -42.17 -54.07
CA THR A 25 47.34 -41.56 -54.80
C THR A 25 47.03 -41.55 -56.29
N THR A 26 47.10 -40.38 -56.92
CA THR A 26 46.94 -40.22 -58.37
C THR A 26 48.30 -40.25 -59.04
N PHE A 27 48.49 -41.16 -59.99
CA PHE A 27 49.69 -41.25 -60.81
C PHE A 27 49.38 -40.68 -62.19
N THR A 28 50.17 -39.71 -62.65
CA THR A 28 50.00 -39.07 -63.97
C THR A 28 51.31 -39.11 -64.74
N CYS A 29 51.27 -39.64 -65.96
CA CYS A 29 52.42 -39.67 -66.86
C CYS A 29 52.69 -38.27 -67.43
N THR A 30 53.90 -37.75 -67.25
CA THR A 30 54.28 -36.40 -67.71
C THR A 30 54.36 -36.28 -69.22
N GLU A 31 54.64 -37.38 -69.91
CA GLU A 31 54.89 -37.39 -71.35
C GLU A 31 53.60 -37.51 -72.18
N CYS A 32 52.60 -38.24 -71.69
CA CYS A 32 51.37 -38.53 -72.46
C CYS A 32 50.06 -38.14 -71.76
N GLY A 33 50.10 -37.73 -70.49
CA GLY A 33 48.93 -37.28 -69.73
C GLY A 33 47.97 -38.38 -69.26
N TYR A 34 48.28 -39.65 -69.50
CA TYR A 34 47.52 -40.76 -68.92
C TYR A 34 47.59 -40.75 -67.38
N SER A 35 46.46 -40.96 -66.72
CA SER A 35 46.36 -40.96 -65.25
C SER A 35 45.52 -42.11 -64.71
N TYR A 36 45.91 -42.64 -63.56
CA TYR A 36 45.14 -43.61 -62.78
C TYR A 36 45.30 -43.37 -61.27
N THR A 37 44.42 -43.97 -60.47
CA THR A 37 44.45 -43.90 -59.01
C THR A 37 44.76 -45.28 -58.41
N ASP A 38 45.56 -45.30 -57.34
CA ASP A 38 45.92 -46.53 -56.61
C ASP A 38 46.22 -46.19 -55.12
N ALA A 39 46.49 -47.21 -54.30
CA ALA A 39 46.78 -47.10 -52.86
C ALA A 39 45.66 -46.38 -52.07
N SER A 40 44.42 -46.89 -52.17
CA SER A 40 43.28 -46.31 -51.47
C SER A 40 43.37 -46.48 -49.94
N VAL A 41 42.97 -45.44 -49.21
CA VAL A 41 42.86 -45.41 -47.76
C VAL A 41 41.43 -45.02 -47.40
N ASN A 42 40.75 -45.86 -46.61
CA ASN A 42 39.36 -45.60 -46.23
C ASN A 42 39.20 -44.23 -45.55
N ALA A 43 38.02 -43.62 -45.73
CA ALA A 43 37.61 -42.41 -45.03
C ALA A 43 37.83 -42.55 -43.51
N LEU A 44 38.23 -41.46 -42.87
CA LEU A 44 38.56 -41.41 -41.44
C LEU A 44 37.34 -41.65 -40.54
N GLY A 45 36.14 -41.45 -41.09
CA GLY A 45 34.91 -41.39 -40.32
C GLY A 45 34.84 -40.12 -39.45
N HIS A 46 33.75 -40.00 -38.70
CA HIS A 46 33.57 -38.91 -37.75
C HIS A 46 34.01 -39.31 -36.36
N THR A 47 34.79 -38.44 -35.72
CA THR A 47 34.95 -38.45 -34.27
C THR A 47 33.89 -37.53 -33.66
N GLU A 48 33.40 -37.82 -32.46
CA GLU A 48 32.35 -37.02 -31.83
C GLU A 48 32.89 -36.17 -30.67
N VAL A 49 32.47 -34.90 -30.64
CA VAL A 49 32.62 -34.02 -29.48
C VAL A 49 31.23 -33.54 -29.06
N ILE A 50 30.98 -33.53 -27.74
CA ILE A 50 29.70 -33.13 -27.15
C ILE A 50 29.60 -31.61 -27.10
N ASP A 51 28.51 -31.08 -27.65
CA ASP A 51 28.08 -29.71 -27.39
C ASP A 51 27.20 -29.70 -26.14
N PRO A 52 27.64 -29.07 -25.03
CA PRO A 52 26.93 -29.14 -23.75
C PRO A 52 25.55 -28.48 -23.84
N ALA A 53 24.60 -29.03 -23.09
CA ALA A 53 23.26 -28.46 -22.97
C ALA A 53 23.31 -27.05 -22.35
N VAL A 54 22.42 -26.17 -22.80
CA VAL A 54 22.22 -24.83 -22.24
C VAL A 54 20.81 -24.80 -21.64
N PRO A 55 20.63 -24.64 -20.33
CA PRO A 55 19.31 -24.64 -19.73
C PRO A 55 18.51 -23.41 -20.16
N ALA A 56 17.19 -23.59 -20.29
CA ALA A 56 16.28 -22.46 -20.48
C ALA A 56 16.13 -21.65 -19.18
N THR A 57 15.87 -20.35 -19.30
CA THR A 57 15.54 -19.46 -18.19
C THR A 57 14.09 -18.95 -18.32
N CYS A 58 13.64 -18.05 -17.46
CA CYS A 58 12.30 -17.46 -17.57
C CYS A 58 12.07 -16.74 -18.91
N THR A 59 13.10 -16.10 -19.48
CA THR A 59 12.97 -15.23 -20.66
C THR A 59 13.82 -15.64 -21.85
N VAL A 60 14.77 -16.56 -21.65
CA VAL A 60 15.70 -17.03 -22.69
C VAL A 60 15.49 -18.52 -22.92
N THR A 61 15.40 -18.93 -24.18
CA THR A 61 15.35 -20.34 -24.56
C THR A 61 16.65 -21.07 -24.22
N GLY A 62 16.55 -22.37 -23.99
CA GLY A 62 17.69 -23.27 -23.83
C GLY A 62 17.94 -24.10 -25.09
N LEU A 63 18.93 -24.97 -25.01
CA LEU A 63 19.30 -25.93 -26.05
C LEU A 63 19.65 -27.28 -25.42
N THR A 64 19.17 -28.38 -26.02
CA THR A 64 19.62 -29.73 -25.65
C THR A 64 21.11 -29.90 -25.94
N SER A 65 21.72 -30.98 -25.39
CA SER A 65 23.05 -31.41 -25.82
C SER A 65 23.03 -31.86 -27.28
N GLY A 66 24.09 -31.57 -28.00
CA GLY A 66 24.31 -32.03 -29.37
C GLY A 66 25.68 -32.69 -29.52
N LYS A 67 26.01 -33.10 -30.74
CA LYS A 67 27.35 -33.60 -31.06
C LYS A 67 27.77 -33.12 -32.43
N HIS A 68 29.04 -32.80 -32.59
CA HIS A 68 29.64 -32.47 -33.88
C HIS A 68 30.99 -33.15 -34.08
N CYS A 69 31.40 -33.29 -35.33
CA CYS A 69 32.75 -33.72 -35.68
C CYS A 69 33.74 -32.56 -35.52
N PRO A 70 34.78 -32.65 -34.68
CA PRO A 70 35.72 -31.56 -34.49
C PRO A 70 36.55 -31.27 -35.75
N VAL A 71 36.72 -32.29 -36.62
CA VAL A 71 37.51 -32.24 -37.85
C VAL A 71 36.75 -31.53 -38.97
N CYS A 72 35.59 -32.04 -39.40
CA CYS A 72 34.82 -31.51 -40.53
C CYS A 72 33.63 -30.61 -40.15
N LYS A 73 33.35 -30.45 -38.85
CA LYS A 73 32.23 -29.66 -38.29
C LYS A 73 30.82 -30.18 -38.61
N GLU A 74 30.72 -31.39 -39.16
CA GLU A 74 29.42 -32.03 -39.38
C GLU A 74 28.65 -32.21 -38.06
N VAL A 75 27.37 -31.87 -38.08
CA VAL A 75 26.47 -32.02 -36.92
C VAL A 75 25.96 -33.46 -36.92
N LEU A 76 26.47 -34.26 -35.98
CA LEU A 76 26.13 -35.67 -35.85
C LEU A 76 24.82 -35.87 -35.07
N ILE A 77 24.60 -35.04 -34.05
CA ILE A 77 23.35 -34.98 -33.30
C ILE A 77 22.94 -33.50 -33.18
N PRO A 78 21.86 -33.07 -33.84
CA PRO A 78 21.44 -31.68 -33.79
C PRO A 78 20.91 -31.30 -32.41
N ARG A 79 21.19 -30.06 -32.01
CA ARG A 79 20.62 -29.47 -30.80
C ARG A 79 19.18 -29.05 -31.08
N GLN A 80 18.30 -29.24 -30.09
CA GLN A 80 16.91 -28.80 -30.14
C GLN A 80 16.69 -27.63 -29.17
N VAL A 81 15.83 -26.69 -29.58
CA VAL A 81 15.46 -25.54 -28.75
C VAL A 81 14.55 -25.98 -27.62
N ILE A 82 14.89 -25.56 -26.41
CA ILE A 82 14.05 -25.68 -25.21
C ILE A 82 13.35 -24.33 -25.02
N PRO A 83 12.01 -24.25 -25.06
CA PRO A 83 11.30 -22.99 -24.84
C PRO A 83 11.67 -22.34 -23.50
N ALA A 84 11.59 -21.01 -23.44
CA ALA A 84 11.75 -20.28 -22.19
C ALA A 84 10.69 -20.76 -21.16
N LEU A 85 11.07 -20.85 -19.90
CA LEU A 85 10.25 -21.44 -18.84
C LEU A 85 9.03 -20.58 -18.47
N GLY A 86 9.04 -19.31 -18.87
CA GLY A 86 8.09 -18.31 -18.39
C GLY A 86 8.28 -17.99 -16.90
N HIS A 87 7.51 -17.01 -16.44
CA HIS A 87 7.46 -16.65 -15.02
C HIS A 87 6.51 -17.57 -14.26
N LEU A 88 6.92 -17.96 -13.05
CA LEU A 88 6.09 -18.77 -12.14
C LEU A 88 5.66 -17.90 -10.97
N GLU A 89 4.36 -17.63 -10.87
CA GLU A 89 3.80 -16.78 -9.82
C GLU A 89 4.07 -17.34 -8.42
N GLY A 90 4.62 -16.50 -7.55
CA GLY A 90 4.69 -16.71 -6.11
C GLY A 90 3.47 -16.13 -5.38
N GLY A 91 3.49 -16.25 -4.05
CA GLY A 91 2.50 -15.62 -3.19
C GLY A 91 2.59 -14.10 -3.18
N TRP A 92 1.54 -13.47 -2.65
CA TRP A 92 1.53 -12.03 -2.38
C TRP A 92 2.48 -11.69 -1.24
N GLU A 93 3.28 -10.66 -1.44
CA GLU A 93 4.20 -10.08 -0.47
C GLU A 93 3.88 -8.59 -0.31
N VAL A 94 3.67 -8.13 0.92
CA VAL A 94 3.52 -6.69 1.21
C VAL A 94 4.90 -6.04 1.16
N THR A 95 5.10 -5.12 0.22
CA THR A 95 6.36 -4.36 0.08
C THR A 95 6.29 -2.99 0.73
N VAL A 96 5.08 -2.42 0.82
CA VAL A 96 4.81 -1.18 1.55
C VAL A 96 3.54 -1.40 2.37
N SER A 97 3.65 -1.33 3.69
CA SER A 97 2.49 -1.41 4.56
C SER A 97 1.60 -0.17 4.40
N PRO A 98 0.27 -0.32 4.35
CA PRO A 98 -0.63 0.82 4.35
C PRO A 98 -0.60 1.54 5.70
N THR A 99 -0.94 2.83 5.68
CA THR A 99 -1.25 3.63 6.87
C THR A 99 -2.66 4.20 6.73
N ASN A 100 -3.17 4.88 7.74
CA ASN A 100 -4.42 5.67 7.62
C ASN A 100 -4.32 6.89 6.69
N ARG A 101 -3.12 7.20 6.16
CA ARG A 101 -2.90 8.35 5.26
C ARG A 101 -2.40 7.99 3.87
N LYS A 102 -1.75 6.83 3.74
CA LYS A 102 -1.08 6.38 2.51
C LYS A 102 -1.42 4.92 2.24
N THR A 103 -1.77 4.63 1.00
CA THR A 103 -1.98 3.26 0.54
C THR A 103 -0.69 2.45 0.67
N GLY A 104 -0.85 1.15 0.90
CA GLY A 104 0.23 0.18 0.84
C GLY A 104 0.41 -0.38 -0.57
N THR A 105 1.33 -1.30 -0.73
CA THR A 105 1.56 -2.03 -1.98
C THR A 105 1.93 -3.47 -1.67
N GLN A 106 1.30 -4.41 -2.37
CA GLN A 106 1.71 -5.81 -2.39
C GLN A 106 2.04 -6.24 -3.82
N VAL A 107 2.96 -7.19 -3.94
CA VAL A 107 3.46 -7.69 -5.22
C VAL A 107 3.43 -9.21 -5.25
N LYS A 108 3.31 -9.78 -6.45
CA LYS A 108 3.70 -11.18 -6.71
C LYS A 108 5.06 -11.17 -7.40
N ARG A 109 5.95 -12.05 -6.96
CA ARG A 109 7.26 -12.26 -7.59
C ARG A 109 7.33 -13.61 -8.27
N CYS A 110 8.10 -13.67 -9.36
CA CYS A 110 8.48 -14.94 -9.95
C CYS A 110 9.34 -15.74 -8.96
N THR A 111 8.94 -16.96 -8.60
CA THR A 111 9.72 -17.79 -7.66
C THR A 111 11.04 -18.28 -8.26
N ARG A 112 11.20 -18.21 -9.58
CA ARG A 112 12.43 -18.63 -10.29
C ARG A 112 13.48 -17.52 -10.38
N CYS A 113 13.07 -16.28 -10.59
CA CYS A 113 14.00 -15.17 -10.88
C CYS A 113 13.70 -13.85 -10.14
N GLY A 114 12.65 -13.79 -9.30
CA GLY A 114 12.39 -12.69 -8.38
C GLY A 114 11.77 -11.43 -9.00
N VAL A 115 11.60 -11.36 -10.33
CA VAL A 115 10.95 -10.22 -11.00
C VAL A 115 9.51 -10.08 -10.50
N ILE A 116 9.05 -8.84 -10.35
CA ILE A 116 7.66 -8.54 -10.00
C ILE A 116 6.80 -8.82 -11.23
N ILE A 117 5.86 -9.75 -11.09
CA ILE A 117 4.89 -10.12 -12.13
C ILE A 117 3.68 -9.19 -12.04
N GLU A 118 3.25 -8.90 -10.82
CA GLU A 118 2.03 -8.16 -10.53
C GLU A 118 2.23 -7.27 -9.31
N ALA A 119 1.65 -6.06 -9.34
CA ALA A 119 1.67 -5.12 -8.23
C ALA A 119 0.30 -4.46 -8.07
N ILE A 120 -0.26 -4.50 -6.86
CA ILE A 120 -1.55 -3.88 -6.55
C ILE A 120 -1.43 -3.01 -5.30
N LYS A 121 -2.24 -1.93 -5.27
CA LYS A 121 -2.32 -1.04 -4.11
C LYS A 121 -3.18 -1.66 -3.02
N ILE A 122 -2.72 -1.56 -1.78
CA ILE A 122 -3.51 -1.89 -0.59
C ILE A 122 -4.19 -0.60 -0.14
N PRO A 123 -5.52 -0.57 0.08
CA PRO A 123 -6.21 0.60 0.61
C PRO A 123 -5.59 1.12 1.90
N VAL A 124 -5.83 2.38 2.23
CA VAL A 124 -5.46 2.95 3.54
C VAL A 124 -6.16 2.18 4.66
N LEU A 125 -5.53 2.13 5.84
CA LEU A 125 -6.17 1.59 7.03
C LEU A 125 -7.38 2.45 7.42
N SER A 126 -8.47 1.81 7.84
CA SER A 126 -9.62 2.52 8.40
C SER A 126 -9.19 3.27 9.66
N MET A 127 -9.48 4.57 9.72
CA MET A 127 -9.11 5.41 10.84
C MET A 127 -10.21 5.36 11.90
N VAL A 128 -9.90 4.81 13.07
CA VAL A 128 -10.79 4.85 14.24
C VAL A 128 -10.41 6.08 15.07
N TRP A 129 -11.31 7.06 15.12
CA TRP A 129 -11.12 8.25 15.94
C TRP A 129 -11.57 7.98 17.38
N PRO A 130 -10.79 8.38 18.39
CA PRO A 130 -11.16 8.16 19.78
C PRO A 130 -12.37 9.01 20.16
N ASP A 131 -13.06 8.57 21.22
CA ASP A 131 -14.14 9.35 21.81
C ASP A 131 -13.57 10.50 22.63
N ASN A 132 -14.18 11.67 22.46
CA ASN A 132 -13.73 12.92 23.05
C ASN A 132 -14.91 13.65 23.67
N THR A 133 -14.62 14.45 24.68
CA THR A 133 -15.59 15.39 25.23
C THR A 133 -15.72 16.61 24.33
N ALA A 134 -16.95 17.02 24.03
CA ALA A 134 -17.26 18.36 23.55
C ALA A 134 -18.18 19.11 24.51
N CYS A 135 -17.89 20.39 24.73
CA CYS A 135 -18.65 21.29 25.60
C CYS A 135 -18.90 22.61 24.87
N SER A 136 -19.90 23.38 25.31
CA SER A 136 -19.97 24.79 24.98
C SER A 136 -18.72 25.50 25.49
N PHE A 137 -18.20 26.45 24.70
CA PHE A 137 -17.06 27.25 25.15
C PHE A 137 -17.43 28.09 26.38
N GLY A 138 -16.51 28.16 27.34
CA GLY A 138 -16.73 28.87 28.59
C GLY A 138 -15.60 28.70 29.58
N LEU A 139 -15.89 28.91 30.86
CA LEU A 139 -14.95 28.75 31.97
C LEU A 139 -14.71 27.27 32.24
N ARG A 140 -13.50 26.92 32.69
CA ARG A 140 -13.10 25.52 32.91
C ARG A 140 -13.29 25.16 34.37
N PHE A 141 -14.01 24.06 34.64
CA PHE A 141 -14.19 23.59 36.02
C PHE A 141 -12.88 23.32 36.72
N ARG A 142 -11.91 22.73 36.04
CA ARG A 142 -10.56 22.45 36.57
C ARG A 142 -9.77 23.68 37.03
N ASP A 143 -10.09 24.87 36.54
CA ASP A 143 -9.36 26.09 36.94
C ASP A 143 -10.00 26.71 38.19
N GLU A 144 -11.33 26.66 38.27
CA GLU A 144 -12.11 27.25 39.38
C GLU A 144 -12.28 26.28 40.56
N LEU A 145 -12.40 24.99 40.27
CA LEU A 145 -12.60 23.87 41.19
C LEU A 145 -11.64 22.71 40.85
N PRO A 146 -10.30 22.89 41.00
CA PRO A 146 -9.32 21.86 40.63
C PRO A 146 -9.47 20.55 41.40
N GLU A 147 -10.00 20.60 42.63
CA GLU A 147 -10.29 19.41 43.44
C GLU A 147 -11.47 18.59 42.88
N LEU A 148 -12.30 19.21 42.02
CA LEU A 148 -13.48 18.57 41.46
C LEU A 148 -13.18 17.70 40.24
N THR A 149 -12.32 18.20 39.35
CA THR A 149 -11.97 17.50 38.11
C THR A 149 -10.68 18.04 37.52
N ASP A 150 -9.87 17.16 36.96
CA ASP A 150 -8.69 17.51 36.14
C ASP A 150 -9.04 17.64 34.65
N LYS A 151 -10.28 17.30 34.28
CA LYS A 151 -10.77 17.23 32.91
C LYS A 151 -11.06 18.62 32.36
N TRP A 152 -11.06 18.72 31.03
CA TRP A 152 -11.30 19.96 30.30
C TRP A 152 -12.80 20.29 30.14
N TYR A 153 -13.61 20.00 31.16
CA TYR A 153 -15.02 20.36 31.15
C TYR A 153 -15.18 21.87 31.28
N MET A 154 -16.04 22.44 30.43
CA MET A 154 -16.33 23.86 30.41
C MET A 154 -17.81 24.11 30.72
N TYR A 155 -18.09 25.23 31.36
CA TYR A 155 -19.43 25.76 31.58
C TYR A 155 -19.52 27.21 31.14
N THR A 156 -20.71 27.63 30.75
CA THR A 156 -20.97 28.97 30.23
C THR A 156 -21.82 29.74 31.24
N PRO A 157 -21.30 30.80 31.89
CA PRO A 157 -22.13 31.68 32.71
C PRO A 157 -23.21 32.35 31.86
N LEU A 158 -24.43 32.40 32.37
CA LEU A 158 -25.59 32.98 31.70
C LEU A 158 -26.18 34.13 32.51
N ASP A 159 -26.50 35.22 31.82
CA ASP A 159 -27.44 36.23 32.28
C ASP A 159 -28.82 35.89 31.73
N LEU A 160 -29.75 35.55 32.63
CA LEU A 160 -31.12 35.15 32.33
C LEU A 160 -32.11 36.30 32.53
N THR A 161 -31.63 37.52 32.84
CA THR A 161 -32.49 38.69 33.07
C THR A 161 -32.96 39.37 31.78
N ALA A 162 -32.27 39.12 30.66
CA ALA A 162 -32.59 39.65 29.35
C ALA A 162 -32.98 38.54 28.38
N GLU A 163 -34.02 38.77 27.59
CA GLU A 163 -34.35 37.86 26.50
C GLU A 163 -33.33 37.96 25.38
N GLY A 164 -33.03 36.83 24.73
CA GLY A 164 -32.06 36.79 23.65
C GLY A 164 -31.57 35.38 23.34
N ILE A 165 -30.66 35.31 22.38
CA ILE A 165 -29.95 34.10 21.99
C ILE A 165 -28.47 34.34 22.20
N LEU A 166 -27.85 33.50 23.01
CA LEU A 166 -26.40 33.42 23.16
C LEU A 166 -25.88 32.29 22.29
N GLU A 167 -25.02 32.61 21.33
CA GLU A 167 -24.31 31.61 20.53
C GLU A 167 -22.87 31.47 21.04
N VAL A 168 -22.48 30.23 21.36
CA VAL A 168 -21.12 29.91 21.80
C VAL A 168 -20.56 28.75 20.99
N PRO A 169 -19.25 28.75 20.67
CA PRO A 169 -18.61 27.64 19.97
C PRO A 169 -18.79 26.31 20.71
N LEU A 170 -19.08 25.24 19.96
CA LEU A 170 -19.04 23.86 20.47
C LEU A 170 -17.62 23.31 20.27
N ILE A 171 -16.92 23.06 21.38
CA ILE A 171 -15.48 22.74 21.39
C ILE A 171 -15.26 21.30 21.80
N ALA A 172 -14.68 20.50 20.91
CA ALA A 172 -14.23 19.13 21.14
C ALA A 172 -12.75 19.05 21.53
N SER A 173 -12.43 18.15 22.46
CA SER A 173 -11.07 17.91 22.98
C SER A 173 -10.35 19.17 23.47
N ASN A 174 -11.11 20.19 23.88
CA ASN A 174 -10.61 21.52 24.25
C ASN A 174 -9.68 22.16 23.19
N ARG A 175 -9.85 21.78 21.92
CA ARG A 175 -8.90 22.15 20.87
C ARG A 175 -9.54 22.43 19.52
N TYR A 176 -10.71 21.87 19.25
CA TYR A 176 -11.33 21.99 17.94
C TYR A 176 -12.76 22.48 18.06
N ARG A 177 -13.10 23.53 17.31
CA ARG A 177 -14.48 23.91 17.10
C ARG A 177 -15.10 22.93 16.10
N ILE A 178 -16.20 22.32 16.49
CA ILE A 178 -16.95 21.35 15.67
C ILE A 178 -18.40 21.80 15.38
N GLY A 179 -18.80 22.95 15.93
CA GLY A 179 -20.16 23.45 15.82
C GLY A 179 -20.41 24.70 16.63
N THR A 180 -21.68 24.91 16.93
CA THR A 180 -22.19 26.03 17.74
C THR A 180 -23.25 25.52 18.70
N THR A 181 -23.22 26.02 19.93
CA THR A 181 -24.27 25.86 20.93
C THR A 181 -25.07 27.15 21.00
N GLN A 182 -26.39 27.05 21.09
CA GLN A 182 -27.30 28.17 21.24
C GLN A 182 -28.04 28.04 22.57
N VAL A 183 -28.03 29.10 23.37
CA VAL A 183 -28.85 29.22 24.58
C VAL A 183 -29.86 30.33 24.36
N THR A 184 -31.15 30.01 24.50
CA THR A 184 -32.25 30.96 24.26
C THR A 184 -32.94 31.28 25.58
N VAL A 185 -33.05 32.57 25.90
CA VAL A 185 -33.84 33.09 27.02
C VAL A 185 -35.05 33.80 26.43
N LYS A 186 -36.26 33.32 26.76
CA LYS A 186 -37.51 33.89 26.23
C LYS A 186 -38.69 33.55 27.14
N ASN A 187 -39.57 34.53 27.40
CA ASN A 187 -40.80 34.37 28.18
C ASN A 187 -40.57 33.75 29.57
N GLY A 188 -39.50 34.14 30.26
CA GLY A 188 -39.15 33.58 31.57
C GLY A 188 -38.63 32.14 31.54
N GLN A 189 -38.30 31.62 30.35
CA GLN A 189 -37.75 30.27 30.17
C GLN A 189 -36.36 30.33 29.54
N VAL A 190 -35.55 29.31 29.82
CA VAL A 190 -34.27 29.08 29.18
C VAL A 190 -34.26 27.71 28.51
N SER A 191 -33.72 27.62 27.30
CA SER A 191 -33.46 26.36 26.61
C SER A 191 -32.08 26.42 25.94
N ALA A 192 -31.51 25.26 25.65
CA ALA A 192 -30.29 25.19 24.84
C ALA A 192 -30.37 24.09 23.80
N SER A 193 -29.75 24.34 22.66
CA SER A 193 -29.56 23.40 21.55
C SER A 193 -28.14 23.51 21.04
N TYR A 194 -27.72 22.59 20.19
CA TYR A 194 -26.46 22.68 19.50
C TYR A 194 -26.62 22.23 18.05
N GLU A 195 -25.72 22.72 17.21
CA GLU A 195 -25.56 22.31 15.83
C GLU A 195 -24.11 21.89 15.61
N VAL A 196 -23.92 20.66 15.13
CA VAL A 196 -22.63 20.18 14.67
C VAL A 196 -22.50 20.55 13.20
N THR A 197 -21.66 21.54 12.91
CA THR A 197 -21.45 22.06 11.55
C THR A 197 -20.27 21.41 10.84
N ALA A 198 -19.48 20.61 11.55
CA ALA A 198 -18.34 19.90 11.00
C ALA A 198 -18.75 18.52 10.46
N ASP A 199 -18.15 18.13 9.34
CA ASP A 199 -18.37 16.83 8.73
C ASP A 199 -17.71 15.70 9.56
N LYS A 200 -18.22 14.47 9.39
CA LYS A 200 -17.68 13.26 10.03
C LYS A 200 -17.54 13.37 11.55
N VAL A 201 -18.49 14.06 12.19
CA VAL A 201 -18.67 14.05 13.63
C VAL A 201 -19.84 13.13 13.95
N GLU A 202 -19.61 12.20 14.87
CA GLU A 202 -20.65 11.34 15.43
C GLU A 202 -20.80 11.65 16.92
N VAL A 203 -22.03 11.98 17.34
CA VAL A 203 -22.40 12.16 18.75
C VAL A 203 -22.89 10.84 19.30
N LYS A 204 -22.23 10.35 20.35
CA LYS A 204 -22.53 9.05 20.99
C LYS A 204 -23.35 9.19 22.27
N GLU A 205 -23.05 10.23 23.04
CA GLU A 205 -23.75 10.58 24.27
C GLU A 205 -23.93 12.09 24.30
N GLU A 206 -25.02 12.54 24.90
CA GLU A 206 -25.31 13.95 25.06
C GLU A 206 -26.09 14.20 26.34
N PHE A 207 -25.77 15.29 27.03
CA PHE A 207 -26.65 15.88 28.02
C PHE A 207 -26.36 17.36 28.22
N MET A 208 -27.33 18.06 28.78
CA MET A 208 -27.16 19.41 29.30
C MET A 208 -27.79 19.57 30.68
N THR A 209 -27.34 20.57 31.42
CA THR A 209 -27.91 20.97 32.69
C THR A 209 -27.74 22.48 32.90
N PHE A 210 -28.63 23.06 33.68
CA PHE A 210 -28.55 24.43 34.17
C PHE A 210 -28.36 24.38 35.68
N LEU A 211 -27.33 25.07 36.17
CA LEU A 211 -26.96 25.10 37.58
C LEU A 211 -27.20 26.50 38.15
N PRO A 212 -27.74 26.63 39.37
CA PRO A 212 -27.87 27.93 40.03
C PRO A 212 -26.52 28.61 40.31
N GLY A 213 -25.45 27.83 40.52
CA GLY A 213 -24.11 28.32 40.86
C GLY A 213 -23.09 27.20 41.01
N LEU A 214 -21.82 27.56 41.20
CA LEU A 214 -20.72 26.59 41.38
C LEU A 214 -20.82 25.83 42.72
N GLU A 215 -21.53 26.38 43.70
CA GLU A 215 -21.67 25.77 45.03
C GLU A 215 -22.35 24.39 44.96
N GLU A 216 -23.16 24.14 43.93
CA GLU A 216 -23.80 22.83 43.70
C GLU A 216 -22.82 21.75 43.24
N LEU A 217 -21.63 22.14 42.79
CA LEU A 217 -20.65 21.24 42.19
C LEU A 217 -19.52 20.84 43.13
N VAL A 218 -19.44 21.41 44.33
CA VAL A 218 -18.31 21.21 45.25
C VAL A 218 -18.17 19.74 45.70
N SER A 219 -19.17 18.89 45.46
CA SER A 219 -19.16 17.46 45.84
C SER A 219 -19.41 16.47 44.69
N VAL A 220 -19.60 16.89 43.44
CA VAL A 220 -20.02 16.01 42.34
C VAL A 220 -19.26 16.30 41.05
N GLU A 221 -18.49 15.33 40.55
CA GLU A 221 -17.77 15.47 39.27
C GLU A 221 -18.74 15.83 38.15
N PRO A 222 -18.41 16.76 37.22
CA PRO A 222 -19.37 17.28 36.25
C PRO A 222 -20.10 16.22 35.41
N VAL A 223 -19.47 15.07 35.14
CA VAL A 223 -20.13 13.98 34.40
C VAL A 223 -21.36 13.40 35.11
N ALA A 224 -21.38 13.42 36.45
CA ALA A 224 -22.51 12.93 37.24
C ALA A 224 -23.73 13.88 37.20
N LEU A 225 -23.59 15.07 36.61
CA LEU A 225 -24.74 15.94 36.31
C LEU A 225 -25.69 15.35 35.27
N ALA A 226 -25.30 14.26 34.59
CA ALA A 226 -26.19 13.49 33.74
C ALA A 226 -27.47 13.01 34.48
N ASP A 227 -27.40 12.78 35.79
CA ASP A 227 -28.56 12.40 36.61
C ASP A 227 -29.62 13.51 36.72
N ARG A 228 -29.21 14.76 36.46
CA ARG A 228 -30.04 15.97 36.45
C ARG A 228 -30.20 16.53 35.04
N ALA A 229 -29.93 15.71 34.01
CA ALA A 229 -29.94 16.14 32.63
C ALA A 229 -31.34 16.57 32.18
N VAL A 230 -31.36 17.61 31.35
CA VAL A 230 -32.53 18.03 30.59
C VAL A 230 -32.23 17.76 29.11
N PRO A 231 -33.16 17.18 28.31
CA PRO A 231 -32.93 16.99 26.88
C PRO A 231 -32.76 18.32 26.14
N PHE A 232 -31.83 18.39 25.18
CA PHE A 232 -31.64 19.59 24.36
C PHE A 232 -32.95 20.04 23.68
N GLY A 233 -33.15 21.35 23.61
CA GLY A 233 -34.36 21.99 23.11
C GLY A 233 -35.52 22.08 24.11
N THR A 234 -35.43 21.41 25.26
CA THR A 234 -36.45 21.53 26.31
C THR A 234 -36.31 22.86 27.04
N SER A 235 -37.43 23.59 27.17
CA SER A 235 -37.50 24.81 27.97
C SER A 235 -37.59 24.51 29.47
N VAL A 236 -36.79 25.22 30.26
CA VAL A 236 -36.77 25.18 31.72
C VAL A 236 -37.23 26.53 32.25
N ASP A 237 -38.10 26.52 33.26
CA ASP A 237 -38.54 27.74 33.93
C ASP A 237 -37.37 28.35 34.72
N ILE A 238 -37.03 29.61 34.45
CA ILE A 238 -35.93 30.32 35.12
C ILE A 238 -36.20 30.42 36.63
N ALA A 239 -37.47 30.53 37.04
CA ALA A 239 -37.83 30.58 38.46
C ALA A 239 -37.49 29.29 39.21
N SER A 240 -37.32 28.16 38.51
CA SER A 240 -36.94 26.88 39.09
C SER A 240 -35.42 26.74 39.33
N LEU A 241 -34.60 27.58 38.69
CA LEU A 241 -33.14 27.51 38.72
C LEU A 241 -32.50 28.28 39.90
N GLY A 242 -33.28 28.63 40.92
CA GLY A 242 -32.77 29.32 42.11
C GLY A 242 -32.72 30.85 41.97
N LYS A 243 -31.70 31.49 42.58
CA LYS A 243 -31.70 32.95 42.79
C LYS A 243 -31.01 33.74 41.68
N SER A 244 -31.55 34.94 41.47
CA SER A 244 -30.89 36.12 40.85
C SER A 244 -30.69 36.16 39.34
N GLY A 245 -31.51 35.45 38.54
CA GLY A 245 -31.50 35.62 37.08
C GLY A 245 -30.15 35.32 36.43
N GLN A 246 -29.33 34.51 37.10
CA GLN A 246 -28.06 34.00 36.61
C GLN A 246 -28.08 32.48 36.74
N ALA A 247 -27.40 31.79 35.84
CA ALA A 247 -27.17 30.37 35.92
C ALA A 247 -25.86 30.01 35.25
N LEU A 248 -25.38 28.79 35.50
CA LEU A 248 -24.32 28.18 34.72
C LEU A 248 -24.93 27.15 33.80
N PHE A 249 -24.60 27.23 32.52
CA PHE A 249 -24.95 26.21 31.56
C PHE A 249 -23.79 25.24 31.39
N PHE A 250 -24.08 23.96 31.57
CA PHE A 250 -23.14 22.89 31.30
C PHE A 250 -23.73 21.93 30.30
N MET A 251 -22.96 21.61 29.27
CA MET A 251 -23.27 20.51 28.36
C MET A 251 -22.05 19.63 28.18
N ARG A 252 -22.31 18.36 27.94
CA ARG A 252 -21.28 17.39 27.56
C ARG A 252 -21.82 16.52 26.46
N LEU A 253 -21.10 16.51 25.35
CA LEU A 253 -21.23 15.51 24.31
C LEU A 253 -20.03 14.56 24.38
N VAL A 254 -20.27 13.28 24.14
CA VAL A 254 -19.21 12.34 23.74
C VAL A 254 -19.26 12.24 22.22
N VAL A 255 -18.18 12.67 21.57
CA VAL A 255 -18.08 12.73 20.12
C VAL A 255 -16.86 11.99 19.63
N THR A 256 -16.98 11.34 18.46
CA THR A 256 -15.83 10.93 17.65
C THR A 256 -15.82 11.77 16.38
N TYR A 257 -14.65 12.24 15.97
CA TYR A 257 -14.54 13.15 14.83
C TYR A 257 -13.19 13.05 14.13
N ASP A 258 -13.22 13.25 12.81
CA ASP A 258 -12.04 13.36 11.97
C ASP A 258 -11.46 14.78 12.08
N ILE A 259 -10.28 14.93 12.70
CA ILE A 259 -9.67 16.26 12.90
C ILE A 259 -9.31 16.96 11.58
N TYR A 260 -9.36 16.23 10.46
CA TYR A 260 -9.12 16.74 9.11
C TYR A 260 -10.42 16.91 8.30
N ALA A 261 -11.59 16.67 8.89
CA ALA A 261 -12.85 16.90 8.22
C ALA A 261 -13.11 18.39 8.01
N ASP A 262 -13.84 18.69 6.94
CA ASP A 262 -14.28 20.04 6.65
C ASP A 262 -15.17 20.55 7.80
N GLY A 263 -14.93 21.80 8.21
CA GLY A 263 -15.62 22.43 9.34
C GLY A 263 -15.03 22.14 10.72
N VAL A 264 -14.11 21.18 10.89
CA VAL A 264 -13.32 21.07 12.12
C VAL A 264 -12.22 22.12 12.11
N GLN A 265 -12.30 23.09 13.01
CA GLN A 265 -11.37 24.22 13.06
C GLN A 265 -10.52 24.16 14.31
N TRP A 266 -9.20 24.36 14.17
CA TRP A 266 -8.35 24.53 15.34
C TRP A 266 -8.81 25.77 16.12
N TRP A 267 -9.21 25.54 17.36
CA TRP A 267 -9.69 26.56 18.27
C TRP A 267 -8.57 26.89 19.26
N SER A 268 -7.98 28.07 19.08
CA SER A 268 -7.22 28.70 20.16
C SER A 268 -8.17 29.57 20.95
N MET A 269 -8.03 29.56 22.28
CA MET A 269 -8.56 30.64 23.08
C MET A 269 -7.93 31.96 22.57
N PRO A 270 -8.72 32.98 22.25
CA PRO A 270 -8.17 34.33 22.11
C PRO A 270 -7.54 34.82 23.41
#